data_AF-A0A2W5SHL7-F1
#
_entry.id   AF-A0A2W5SHL7-F1
#
_cell.length_a   1.000
_cell.length_b   1.000
_cell.length_c   1.000
_cell.angle_alpha   90.00
_cell.angle_beta   90.00
_cell.angle_gamma   90.00
#
_symmetry.space_group_name_H-M   'P 1'
#
loop_
_entity.id
_entity.type
_entity.pdbx_description
1 polymer ?
#
loop_
_entity_poly.entity_id
_entity_poly.type
_entity_poly.pdbx_seq_one_letter_code
_entity_poly.pdbx_strand_id
1 'polypeptide(L)'
;STPGFIVNRVARPFYAEAWRALEEQVASAEVIDAALRDGGGFPMGPLALTDLIGQDVNFAVTCSVFNAFWQDRRFLPSLLQQELALAGRLGKKSGHGVYRWPAEAQPELALVAVSVDRAAKNIKSDIVTELDDVLLLETTGETALALSVQHQRPVVVYDHVAGGTVVLASAKTNPQSATDKAVYYFQQQGKKVMQIADYPGLLVWRTVAMLANEALDAVQKGVASGEDIDTAMRLGVNYPRGPIAWGEALGWGRVLRLLENLQQHYGEERYRPSALLREKALLELRHE
;
A
#
# COMPACT_ATOMS: atom_id res chain seq x y z
N SER A 1 -20.48 21.15 -8.88
CA SER A 1 -19.65 20.84 -7.71
C SER A 1 -19.07 19.44 -7.89
N THR A 2 -17.76 19.27 -7.73
CA THR A 2 -17.11 17.96 -7.92
C THR A 2 -17.44 17.04 -6.74
N PRO A 3 -17.91 15.80 -6.95
CA PRO A 3 -18.27 14.90 -5.86
C PRO A 3 -17.09 14.62 -4.91
N GLY A 4 -17.33 14.72 -3.60
CA GLY A 4 -16.35 14.39 -2.56
C GLY A 4 -15.36 15.51 -2.16
N PHE A 5 -15.40 16.69 -2.79
CA PHE A 5 -14.37 17.73 -2.62
C PHE A 5 -12.95 17.14 -2.76
N ILE A 6 -11.93 17.73 -2.14
CA ILE A 6 -10.55 17.21 -2.20
C ILE A 6 -10.40 15.95 -1.32
N VAL A 7 -10.69 16.10 -0.02
CA VAL A 7 -10.34 15.09 1.00
C VAL A 7 -11.07 13.77 0.78
N ASN A 8 -12.40 13.77 0.62
CA ASN A 8 -13.13 12.50 0.53
C ASN A 8 -12.81 11.75 -0.75
N ARG A 9 -12.48 12.47 -1.84
CA ARG A 9 -12.07 11.88 -3.12
C ARG A 9 -10.67 11.28 -3.02
N VAL A 10 -9.67 12.08 -2.68
CA VAL A 10 -8.26 11.67 -2.69
C VAL A 10 -7.96 10.63 -1.62
N ALA A 11 -8.72 10.58 -0.51
CA ALA A 11 -8.55 9.55 0.52
C ALA A 11 -9.12 8.17 0.14
N ARG A 12 -9.93 8.02 -0.93
CA ARG A 12 -10.59 6.73 -1.23
C ARG A 12 -9.63 5.55 -1.38
N PRO A 13 -8.48 5.67 -2.10
CA PRO A 13 -7.56 4.55 -2.25
C PRO A 13 -6.98 4.03 -0.93
N PHE A 14 -6.82 4.88 0.08
CA PHE A 14 -6.30 4.48 1.40
C PHE A 14 -7.13 3.36 2.03
N TYR A 15 -8.45 3.45 1.92
CA TYR A 15 -9.36 2.41 2.42
C TYR A 15 -9.50 1.28 1.41
N ALA A 16 -9.68 1.62 0.12
CA ALA A 16 -10.06 0.64 -0.88
C ALA A 16 -8.95 -0.38 -1.18
N GLU A 17 -7.68 0.01 -1.16
CA GLU A 17 -6.57 -0.95 -1.31
C GLU A 17 -6.44 -1.88 -0.11
N ALA A 18 -6.73 -1.40 1.11
CA ALA A 18 -6.74 -2.23 2.31
C ALA A 18 -7.88 -3.25 2.31
N TRP A 19 -9.08 -2.85 1.87
CA TRP A 19 -10.21 -3.78 1.71
C TRP A 19 -9.91 -4.87 0.68
N ARG A 20 -9.30 -4.50 -0.45
CA ARG A 20 -8.91 -5.48 -1.46
C ARG A 20 -7.86 -6.46 -0.94
N ALA A 21 -6.84 -5.97 -0.23
CA ALA A 21 -5.85 -6.83 0.41
C ALA A 21 -6.49 -7.78 1.44
N LEU A 22 -7.48 -7.31 2.20
CA LEU A 22 -8.20 -8.13 3.17
C LEU A 22 -9.09 -9.18 2.48
N GLU A 23 -9.77 -8.82 1.40
CA GLU A 23 -10.62 -9.72 0.60
C GLU A 23 -9.82 -10.82 -0.09
N GLU A 24 -8.63 -10.48 -0.61
CA GLU A 24 -7.68 -11.44 -1.21
C GLU A 24 -6.85 -12.20 -0.15
N GLN A 25 -7.14 -12.02 1.15
CA GLN A 25 -6.45 -12.68 2.27
C GLN A 25 -4.92 -12.49 2.24
N VAL A 26 -4.46 -11.32 1.79
CA VAL A 26 -3.02 -11.00 1.66
C VAL A 26 -2.32 -11.04 3.01
N ALA A 27 -2.98 -10.52 4.04
CA ALA A 27 -2.53 -10.54 5.43
C ALA A 27 -3.72 -10.32 6.38
N SER A 28 -3.51 -10.49 7.69
CA SER A 28 -4.53 -10.10 8.67
C SER A 28 -4.75 -8.59 8.69
N ALA A 29 -5.89 -8.15 9.21
CA ALA A 29 -6.22 -6.73 9.31
C ALA A 29 -5.15 -5.95 10.10
N GLU A 30 -4.62 -6.55 11.18
CA GLU A 30 -3.59 -5.96 12.03
C GLU A 30 -2.28 -5.74 11.26
N VAL A 31 -1.88 -6.69 10.40
CA VAL A 31 -0.67 -6.56 9.57
C VAL A 31 -0.85 -5.47 8.51
N ILE A 32 -2.01 -5.40 7.86
CA ILE A 32 -2.32 -4.34 6.90
C ILE A 32 -2.26 -2.97 7.60
N ASP A 33 -2.91 -2.84 8.74
CA ASP A 33 -2.91 -1.59 9.51
C ASP A 33 -1.52 -1.21 10.03
N ALA A 34 -0.73 -2.18 10.50
CA ALA A 34 0.64 -1.95 10.97
C ALA A 34 1.59 -1.57 9.82
N ALA A 35 1.43 -2.18 8.64
CA ALA A 35 2.22 -1.83 7.47
C ALA A 35 2.02 -0.35 7.09
N LEU A 36 0.77 0.09 7.00
CA LEU A 36 0.45 1.47 6.64
C LEU A 36 0.80 2.44 7.77
N ARG A 37 0.56 2.09 9.04
CA ARG A 37 0.87 2.97 10.19
C ARG A 37 2.38 3.08 10.45
N ASP A 38 3.06 1.95 10.64
CA ASP A 38 4.46 1.91 11.09
C ASP A 38 5.48 1.92 9.92
N GLY A 39 5.07 1.46 8.73
CA GLY A 39 5.88 1.50 7.50
C GLY A 39 5.53 2.68 6.58
N GLY A 40 4.25 2.97 6.43
CA GLY A 40 3.79 4.14 5.65
C GLY A 40 3.81 5.46 6.41
N GLY A 41 3.91 5.44 7.74
CA GLY A 41 3.91 6.64 8.59
C GLY A 41 2.54 7.29 8.74
N PHE A 42 1.46 6.63 8.32
CA PHE A 42 0.10 7.11 8.59
C PHE A 42 -0.18 7.07 10.10
N PRO A 43 -0.97 8.00 10.66
CA PRO A 43 -1.24 8.03 12.10
C PRO A 43 -2.04 6.79 12.57
N MET A 44 -2.80 6.19 11.67
CA MET A 44 -3.63 5.01 11.93
C MET A 44 -3.74 4.16 10.67
N GLY A 45 -3.86 2.85 10.84
CA GLY A 45 -4.14 1.94 9.74
C GLY A 45 -5.56 2.14 9.18
N PRO A 46 -5.75 1.90 7.87
CA PRO A 46 -7.02 2.16 7.21
C PRO A 46 -8.21 1.38 7.78
N LEU A 47 -8.03 0.11 8.16
CA LEU A 47 -9.13 -0.73 8.64
C LEU A 47 -9.56 -0.30 10.04
N ALA A 48 -8.63 -0.08 10.96
CA ALA A 48 -8.90 0.47 12.28
C ALA A 48 -9.54 1.86 12.20
N LEU A 49 -9.10 2.69 11.25
CA LEU A 49 -9.69 4.00 11.02
C LEU A 49 -11.15 3.89 10.55
N THR A 50 -11.50 2.94 9.68
CA THR A 50 -12.90 2.73 9.29
C THR A 50 -13.77 2.29 10.48
N ASP A 51 -13.24 1.49 11.40
CA ASP A 51 -13.92 1.10 12.63
C ASP A 51 -14.15 2.29 13.60
N LEU A 52 -13.24 3.27 13.61
CA LEU A 52 -13.41 4.49 14.41
C LEU A 52 -14.41 5.47 13.77
N ILE A 53 -14.37 5.63 12.45
CA ILE A 53 -15.31 6.47 11.71
C ILE A 53 -16.74 5.89 11.80
N GLY A 54 -16.83 4.57 11.73
CA GLY A 54 -18.08 3.84 11.55
C GLY A 54 -18.15 3.24 10.15
N GLN A 55 -18.35 1.93 10.05
CA GLN A 55 -18.37 1.24 8.75
C GLN A 55 -19.49 1.74 7.84
N ASP A 56 -20.67 1.99 8.39
CA ASP A 56 -21.80 2.63 7.71
C ASP A 56 -21.45 4.01 7.12
N VAL A 57 -20.79 4.86 7.91
CA VAL A 57 -20.43 6.22 7.48
C VAL A 57 -19.37 6.18 6.39
N ASN A 58 -18.27 5.43 6.60
CA ASN A 58 -17.20 5.34 5.62
C ASN A 58 -17.68 4.70 4.31
N PHE A 59 -18.47 3.62 4.39
CA PHE A 59 -19.06 2.94 3.24
C PHE A 59 -20.03 3.83 2.47
N ALA A 60 -20.89 4.58 3.16
CA ALA A 60 -21.82 5.51 2.52
C ALA A 60 -21.08 6.61 1.74
N VAL A 61 -19.98 7.15 2.27
CA VAL A 61 -19.13 8.11 1.54
C VAL A 61 -18.48 7.46 0.32
N THR A 62 -17.97 6.22 0.42
CA THR A 62 -17.42 5.48 -0.73
C THR A 62 -18.48 5.30 -1.82
N CYS A 63 -19.68 4.84 -1.47
CA CYS A 63 -20.79 4.67 -2.42
C CYS A 63 -21.23 6.00 -3.04
N SER A 64 -21.26 7.08 -2.26
CA SER A 64 -21.60 8.42 -2.75
C SER A 64 -20.61 8.90 -3.82
N VAL A 65 -19.31 8.80 -3.54
CA VAL A 65 -18.26 9.15 -4.51
C VAL A 65 -18.38 8.24 -5.75
N PHE A 66 -18.48 6.93 -5.56
CA PHE A 66 -18.62 5.97 -6.66
C PHE A 66 -19.78 6.28 -7.60
N ASN A 67 -20.98 6.52 -7.05
CA ASN A 67 -22.16 6.80 -7.85
C ASN A 67 -22.09 8.15 -8.55
N ALA A 68 -21.50 9.15 -7.90
CA ALA A 68 -21.37 10.49 -8.46
C ALA A 68 -20.29 10.57 -9.56
N PHE A 69 -19.38 9.60 -9.61
CA PHE A 69 -18.44 9.37 -10.72
C PHE A 69 -18.93 8.32 -11.72
N TRP A 70 -20.25 8.09 -11.80
CA TRP A 70 -20.86 7.13 -12.73
C TRP A 70 -20.19 5.75 -12.70
N GLN A 71 -19.96 5.25 -11.49
CA GLN A 71 -19.46 3.91 -11.24
C GLN A 71 -18.02 3.67 -11.73
N ASP A 72 -17.16 4.71 -11.73
CA ASP A 72 -15.72 4.53 -11.98
C ASP A 72 -15.13 3.51 -10.99
N ARG A 73 -14.53 2.44 -11.53
CA ARG A 73 -14.00 1.31 -10.77
C ARG A 73 -12.86 1.66 -9.81
N ARG A 74 -12.24 2.85 -9.95
CA ARG A 74 -11.30 3.37 -8.93
C ARG A 74 -11.95 3.58 -7.57
N PHE A 75 -13.24 3.91 -7.56
CA PHE A 75 -14.01 4.15 -6.33
C PHE A 75 -14.91 2.98 -5.95
N LEU A 76 -14.71 1.80 -6.56
CA LEU A 76 -15.52 0.62 -6.31
C LEU A 76 -15.60 0.30 -4.79
N PRO A 77 -16.82 0.19 -4.22
CA PRO A 77 -17.01 -0.22 -2.83
C PRO A 77 -16.62 -1.70 -2.61
N SER A 78 -16.24 -2.05 -1.38
CA SER A 78 -15.93 -3.44 -1.00
C SER A 78 -17.17 -4.18 -0.49
N LEU A 79 -17.31 -5.44 -0.90
CA LEU A 79 -18.35 -6.35 -0.39
C LEU A 79 -18.14 -6.66 1.10
N LEU A 80 -16.90 -6.86 1.54
CA LEU A 80 -16.60 -7.08 2.97
C LEU A 80 -17.06 -5.91 3.83
N GLN A 81 -16.81 -4.67 3.38
CA GLN A 81 -17.27 -3.49 4.10
C GLN A 81 -18.80 -3.39 4.12
N GLN A 82 -19.45 -3.72 2.99
CA GLN A 82 -20.90 -3.77 2.88
C GLN A 82 -21.51 -4.77 3.87
N GLU A 83 -20.95 -5.97 3.96
CA GLU A 83 -21.40 -7.02 4.87
C GLU A 83 -21.33 -6.57 6.33
N LEU A 84 -20.23 -5.92 6.74
CA LEU A 84 -20.09 -5.37 8.09
C LEU A 84 -21.16 -4.32 8.39
N ALA A 85 -21.40 -3.39 7.45
CA ALA A 85 -22.41 -2.36 7.60
C ALA A 85 -23.83 -2.95 7.70
N LEU A 86 -24.19 -3.90 6.83
CA LEU A 86 -25.50 -4.57 6.82
C LEU A 86 -25.72 -5.43 8.07
N ALA A 87 -24.67 -6.05 8.60
CA ALA A 87 -24.72 -6.86 9.81
C ALA A 87 -24.75 -6.04 11.11
N GLY A 88 -24.75 -4.70 11.03
CA GLY A 88 -24.68 -3.83 12.21
C GLY A 88 -23.34 -3.88 12.95
N ARG A 89 -22.30 -4.41 12.30
CA ARG A 89 -20.91 -4.43 12.80
C ARG A 89 -20.22 -3.13 12.37
N LEU A 90 -20.63 -2.04 13.00
CA LEU A 90 -20.28 -0.67 12.61
C LEU A 90 -18.95 -0.17 13.19
N GLY A 91 -18.14 -1.03 13.81
CA GLY A 91 -16.86 -0.66 14.42
C GLY A 91 -16.99 -0.33 15.91
N LYS A 92 -16.21 0.65 16.38
CA LYS A 92 -16.08 0.97 17.81
C LYS A 92 -17.41 1.33 18.46
N LYS A 93 -18.30 2.02 17.74
CA LYS A 93 -19.62 2.44 18.25
C LYS A 93 -20.60 1.29 18.51
N SER A 94 -20.39 0.13 17.90
CA SER A 94 -21.20 -1.07 18.08
C SER A 94 -20.45 -2.21 18.79
N GLY A 95 -19.23 -1.95 19.29
CA GLY A 95 -18.37 -2.96 19.92
C GLY A 95 -17.75 -3.98 18.95
N HIS A 96 -18.04 -3.88 17.65
CA HIS A 96 -17.59 -4.84 16.64
C HIS A 96 -17.64 -4.22 15.25
N GLY A 97 -16.55 -4.34 14.50
CA GLY A 97 -16.45 -4.03 13.07
C GLY A 97 -15.48 -5.00 12.40
N VAL A 98 -14.39 -4.49 11.84
CA VAL A 98 -13.22 -5.32 11.49
C VAL A 98 -12.65 -5.95 12.76
N TYR A 99 -12.57 -5.15 13.83
CA TYR A 99 -12.07 -5.58 15.12
C TYR A 99 -13.19 -5.73 16.15
N ARG A 100 -12.93 -6.51 17.19
CA ARG A 100 -13.73 -6.49 18.42
C ARG A 100 -13.27 -5.33 19.30
N TRP A 101 -14.22 -4.58 19.84
CA TRP A 101 -13.95 -3.40 20.67
C TRP A 101 -14.51 -3.56 22.09
N PRO A 102 -13.74 -3.20 23.15
CA PRO A 102 -12.38 -2.68 23.10
C PRO A 102 -11.39 -3.71 22.56
N ALA A 103 -10.38 -3.25 21.82
CA ALA A 103 -9.37 -4.14 21.27
C ALA A 103 -8.65 -4.88 22.40
N GLU A 104 -8.54 -6.20 22.27
CA GLU A 104 -7.66 -7.01 23.11
C GLU A 104 -6.19 -6.66 22.84
N ALA A 105 -5.27 -7.27 23.60
CA ALA A 105 -3.84 -7.04 23.42
C ALA A 105 -3.44 -7.21 21.94
N GLN A 106 -2.70 -6.25 21.40
CA GLN A 106 -2.23 -6.32 20.02
C GLN A 106 -1.26 -7.50 19.87
N PRO A 107 -1.49 -8.41 18.91
CA PRO A 107 -0.61 -9.54 18.69
C PRO A 107 0.79 -9.08 18.25
N GLU A 108 1.81 -9.89 18.54
CA GLU A 108 3.14 -9.65 18.00
C GLU A 108 3.15 -10.00 16.51
N LEU A 109 3.22 -8.96 15.66
CA LEU A 109 3.10 -9.08 14.20
C LEU A 109 4.44 -9.31 13.49
N ALA A 110 5.55 -8.95 14.15
CA ALA A 110 6.88 -9.06 13.56
C ALA A 110 7.36 -10.52 13.59
N LEU A 111 8.10 -10.90 12.55
CA LEU A 111 8.81 -12.17 12.53
C LEU A 111 9.82 -12.22 13.67
N VAL A 112 9.95 -13.39 14.27
CA VAL A 112 10.93 -13.69 15.32
C VAL A 112 12.34 -13.43 14.78
N ALA A 113 13.24 -13.01 15.67
CA ALA A 113 14.64 -12.79 15.34
C ALA A 113 15.27 -14.04 14.71
N VAL A 114 15.81 -13.87 13.51
CA VAL A 114 16.54 -14.91 12.79
C VAL A 114 17.97 -14.96 13.33
N SER A 115 18.49 -16.17 13.55
CA SER A 115 19.83 -16.36 14.06
C SER A 115 20.91 -16.01 13.02
N VAL A 116 22.08 -15.58 13.50
CA VAL A 116 23.21 -15.11 12.67
C VAL A 116 23.75 -16.17 11.71
N ASP A 117 23.55 -17.47 11.98
CA ASP A 117 23.94 -18.55 11.06
C ASP A 117 23.16 -18.53 9.74
N ARG A 118 22.01 -17.84 9.71
CA ARG A 118 21.19 -17.63 8.51
C ARG A 118 21.50 -16.34 7.77
N ALA A 119 22.48 -15.56 8.24
CA ALA A 119 22.93 -14.34 7.56
C ALA A 119 23.52 -14.66 6.17
N ALA A 120 23.31 -13.74 5.23
CA ALA A 120 24.00 -13.81 3.94
C ALA A 120 25.51 -13.61 4.14
N LYS A 121 26.33 -14.40 3.44
CA LYS A 121 27.79 -14.30 3.54
C LYS A 121 28.34 -13.20 2.64
N ASN A 122 27.71 -13.00 1.49
CA ASN A 122 28.07 -11.97 0.52
C ASN A 122 26.87 -11.05 0.29
N ILE A 123 27.08 -9.75 0.48
CA ILE A 123 26.07 -8.72 0.24
C ILE A 123 26.62 -7.77 -0.81
N LYS A 124 25.88 -7.61 -1.91
CA LYS A 124 26.15 -6.58 -2.93
C LYS A 124 24.95 -5.67 -3.01
N SER A 125 25.13 -4.38 -2.83
CA SER A 125 24.04 -3.40 -2.93
C SER A 125 24.44 -2.34 -3.94
N ASP A 126 23.75 -2.33 -5.08
CA ASP A 126 23.78 -1.26 -6.07
C ASP A 126 22.33 -0.83 -6.35
N ILE A 127 21.83 -0.99 -7.57
CA ILE A 127 20.40 -0.83 -7.91
C ILE A 127 19.55 -1.95 -7.29
N VAL A 128 20.14 -3.14 -7.13
CA VAL A 128 19.52 -4.32 -6.53
C VAL A 128 20.39 -4.79 -5.37
N THR A 129 19.77 -5.28 -4.29
CA THR A 129 20.48 -5.91 -3.18
C THR A 129 20.54 -7.42 -3.41
N GLU A 130 21.74 -7.98 -3.55
CA GLU A 130 21.96 -9.42 -3.63
C GLU A 130 22.48 -9.96 -2.29
N LEU A 131 21.83 -11.00 -1.78
CA LEU A 131 22.14 -11.70 -0.53
C LEU A 131 22.55 -13.14 -0.87
N ASP A 132 23.84 -13.36 -1.09
CA ASP A 132 24.39 -14.56 -1.76
C ASP A 132 23.69 -14.83 -3.10
N ASP A 133 22.84 -15.85 -3.17
CA ASP A 133 22.06 -16.29 -4.32
C ASP A 133 20.69 -15.60 -4.41
N VAL A 134 20.22 -14.97 -3.33
CA VAL A 134 18.89 -14.35 -3.22
C VAL A 134 18.93 -12.92 -3.76
N LEU A 135 17.94 -12.58 -4.60
CA LEU A 135 17.67 -11.21 -4.99
C LEU A 135 16.66 -10.59 -4.02
N LEU A 136 17.05 -9.49 -3.39
CA LEU A 136 16.18 -8.67 -2.57
C LEU A 136 15.80 -7.41 -3.35
N LEU A 137 14.53 -7.30 -3.71
CA LEU A 137 14.02 -6.29 -4.64
C LEU A 137 12.93 -5.45 -3.99
N GLU A 138 13.00 -4.13 -4.11
CA GLU A 138 11.86 -3.29 -3.76
C GLU A 138 10.73 -3.52 -4.77
N THR A 139 9.49 -3.50 -4.31
CA THR A 139 8.35 -3.79 -5.18
C THR A 139 8.24 -2.79 -6.34
N THR A 140 8.10 -3.33 -7.54
CA THR A 140 7.75 -2.59 -8.76
C THR A 140 6.34 -2.93 -9.24
N GLY A 141 5.55 -3.68 -8.47
CA GLY A 141 4.23 -4.19 -8.87
C GLY A 141 4.25 -5.63 -9.38
N GLU A 142 5.43 -6.17 -9.69
CA GLU A 142 5.58 -7.59 -10.04
C GLU A 142 5.69 -8.46 -8.78
N THR A 143 5.25 -9.71 -8.88
CA THR A 143 5.33 -10.68 -7.78
C THR A 143 6.74 -11.26 -7.65
N ALA A 144 7.12 -11.65 -6.45
CA ALA A 144 8.39 -12.32 -6.18
C ALA A 144 8.52 -13.60 -7.03
N LEU A 145 7.44 -14.34 -7.22
CA LEU A 145 7.43 -15.52 -8.10
C LEU A 145 7.74 -15.19 -9.56
N ALA A 146 7.12 -14.15 -10.13
CA ALA A 146 7.36 -13.75 -11.52
C ALA A 146 8.84 -13.37 -11.73
N LEU A 147 9.37 -12.55 -10.82
CA LEU A 147 10.77 -12.13 -10.81
C LEU A 147 11.70 -13.33 -10.60
N SER A 148 11.35 -14.27 -9.73
CA SER A 148 12.16 -15.48 -9.47
C SER A 148 12.30 -16.34 -10.72
N VAL A 149 11.21 -16.53 -11.48
CA VAL A 149 11.23 -17.25 -12.75
C VAL A 149 12.07 -16.52 -13.80
N GLN A 150 11.89 -15.20 -13.92
CA GLN A 150 12.63 -14.37 -14.87
C GLN A 150 14.14 -14.39 -14.61
N HIS A 151 14.55 -14.26 -13.34
CA HIS A 151 15.96 -14.21 -12.96
C HIS A 151 16.58 -15.58 -12.69
N GLN A 152 15.78 -16.65 -12.67
CA GLN A 152 16.19 -18.01 -12.33
C GLN A 152 16.93 -18.09 -10.97
N ARG A 153 16.48 -17.29 -10.00
CA ARG A 153 17.07 -17.14 -8.66
C ARG A 153 15.98 -17.01 -7.60
N PRO A 154 16.24 -17.34 -6.33
CA PRO A 154 15.34 -17.00 -5.25
C PRO A 154 15.14 -15.48 -5.17
N VAL A 155 13.88 -15.03 -5.04
CA VAL A 155 13.54 -13.61 -4.95
C VAL A 155 12.70 -13.35 -3.71
N VAL A 156 13.07 -12.31 -2.97
CA VAL A 156 12.24 -11.70 -1.93
C VAL A 156 11.94 -10.28 -2.38
N VAL A 157 10.66 -9.94 -2.45
CA VAL A 157 10.20 -8.58 -2.71
C VAL A 157 9.88 -7.90 -1.39
N TYR A 158 10.28 -6.64 -1.23
CA TYR A 158 9.99 -5.86 -0.04
C TYR A 158 9.31 -4.53 -0.37
N ASP A 159 8.68 -3.98 0.66
CA ASP A 159 7.96 -2.71 0.64
C ASP A 159 8.40 -1.89 1.86
N HIS A 160 9.14 -0.81 1.57
CA HIS A 160 9.67 0.09 2.58
C HIS A 160 9.76 1.52 2.04
N VAL A 161 8.82 2.37 2.43
CA VAL A 161 8.83 3.81 2.08
C VAL A 161 9.40 4.66 3.22
N ALA A 162 8.99 4.37 4.45
CA ALA A 162 9.40 5.11 5.63
C ALA A 162 9.40 4.20 6.88
N GLY A 163 9.75 4.79 8.03
CA GLY A 163 9.53 4.14 9.33
C GLY A 163 10.39 2.91 9.64
N GLY A 164 10.01 2.23 10.71
CA GLY A 164 10.74 1.11 11.30
C GLY A 164 10.27 -0.27 10.85
N THR A 165 9.23 -0.34 10.03
CA THR A 165 8.60 -1.60 9.62
C THR A 165 8.80 -1.85 8.13
N VAL A 166 9.20 -3.06 7.77
CA VAL A 166 9.35 -3.55 6.39
C VAL A 166 8.38 -4.71 6.18
N VAL A 167 7.64 -4.65 5.08
CA VAL A 167 6.80 -5.77 4.63
C VAL A 167 7.54 -6.53 3.54
N LEU A 168 7.54 -7.86 3.60
CA LEU A 168 8.15 -8.70 2.58
C LEU A 168 7.21 -9.80 2.09
N ALA A 169 7.48 -10.26 0.88
CA ALA A 169 6.93 -11.47 0.31
C ALA A 169 8.02 -12.26 -0.40
N SER A 170 7.95 -13.58 -0.30
CA SER A 170 8.90 -14.49 -0.94
C SER A 170 8.23 -15.24 -2.07
N ALA A 171 8.98 -15.51 -3.14
CA ALA A 171 8.52 -16.43 -4.16
C ALA A 171 8.21 -17.78 -3.50
N LYS A 172 7.08 -18.40 -3.87
CA LYS A 172 6.66 -19.70 -3.32
C LYS A 172 7.69 -20.84 -3.52
N THR A 173 8.60 -20.66 -4.47
CA THR A 173 9.68 -21.60 -4.82
C THR A 173 10.93 -21.41 -3.96
N ASN A 174 11.00 -20.35 -3.16
CA ASN A 174 12.16 -20.10 -2.31
C ASN A 174 12.27 -21.17 -1.20
N PRO A 175 13.47 -21.69 -0.93
CA PRO A 175 13.71 -22.39 0.33
C PRO A 175 13.62 -21.40 1.50
N GLN A 176 13.20 -21.87 2.68
CA GLN A 176 13.10 -21.01 3.87
C GLN A 176 14.42 -20.28 4.19
N SER A 177 15.56 -20.94 3.97
CA SER A 177 16.88 -20.35 4.16
C SER A 177 17.16 -19.13 3.28
N ALA A 178 16.52 -19.00 2.12
CA ALA A 178 16.63 -17.82 1.27
C ALA A 178 15.82 -16.65 1.85
N THR A 179 14.60 -16.92 2.31
CA THR A 179 13.76 -15.93 3.01
C THR A 179 14.44 -15.43 4.30
N ASP A 180 15.01 -16.35 5.09
CA ASP A 180 15.68 -16.02 6.36
C ASP A 180 16.84 -15.02 6.16
N LYS A 181 17.58 -15.10 5.05
CA LYS A 181 18.65 -14.12 4.74
C LYS A 181 18.09 -12.70 4.60
N ALA A 182 16.97 -12.54 3.90
CA ALA A 182 16.31 -11.24 3.74
C ALA A 182 15.72 -10.72 5.06
N VAL A 183 15.09 -11.61 5.85
CA VAL A 183 14.58 -11.27 7.18
C VAL A 183 15.72 -10.79 8.09
N TYR A 184 16.80 -11.55 8.17
CA TYR A 184 17.98 -11.20 8.96
C TYR A 184 18.59 -9.86 8.50
N TYR A 185 18.70 -9.66 7.18
CA TYR A 185 19.22 -8.43 6.59
C TYR A 185 18.46 -7.19 7.07
N PHE A 186 17.14 -7.22 7.20
CA PHE A 186 16.38 -6.08 7.75
C PHE A 186 16.40 -6.01 9.27
N GLN A 187 16.39 -7.15 9.97
CA GLN A 187 16.42 -7.18 11.44
C GLN A 187 17.71 -6.56 12.01
N GLN A 188 18.88 -6.79 11.39
CA GLN A 188 20.14 -6.15 11.84
C GLN A 188 20.15 -4.63 11.67
N GLN A 189 19.31 -4.08 10.78
CA GLN A 189 19.07 -2.64 10.64
C GLN A 189 18.07 -2.09 11.67
N GLY A 190 17.64 -2.90 12.62
CA GLY A 190 16.63 -2.54 13.61
C GLY A 190 15.22 -2.43 13.03
N LYS A 191 14.96 -3.01 11.85
CA LYS A 191 13.62 -3.02 11.25
C LYS A 191 12.78 -4.15 11.83
N LYS A 192 11.50 -3.86 12.08
CA LYS A 192 10.47 -4.88 12.27
C LYS A 192 10.09 -5.45 10.92
N VAL A 193 10.10 -6.76 10.79
CA VAL A 193 9.85 -7.44 9.51
C VAL A 193 8.52 -8.18 9.60
N MET A 194 7.61 -7.92 8.66
CA MET A 194 6.34 -8.64 8.53
C MET A 194 6.31 -9.36 7.18
N GLN A 195 5.89 -10.62 7.17
CA GLN A 195 5.72 -11.38 5.95
C GLN A 195 4.25 -11.49 5.58
N ILE A 196 3.94 -11.25 4.31
CA ILE A 196 2.59 -11.34 3.74
C ILE A 196 2.58 -12.26 2.51
N ALA A 197 1.41 -12.46 1.92
CA ALA A 197 1.30 -13.14 0.63
C ALA A 197 2.07 -12.41 -0.49
N ASP A 198 2.48 -13.15 -1.53
CA ASP A 198 3.14 -12.60 -2.72
C ASP A 198 2.15 -11.79 -3.57
N TYR A 199 1.96 -10.53 -3.18
CA TYR A 199 0.90 -9.64 -3.65
C TYR A 199 1.48 -8.51 -4.52
N PRO A 200 0.97 -8.30 -5.74
CA PRO A 200 1.41 -7.22 -6.64
C PRO A 200 1.43 -5.85 -5.94
N GLY A 201 2.60 -5.22 -5.88
CA GLY A 201 2.79 -3.89 -5.29
C GLY A 201 2.77 -3.82 -3.77
N LEU A 202 2.61 -4.97 -3.09
CA LEU A 202 2.51 -5.10 -1.63
C LEU A 202 1.47 -4.12 -1.05
N LEU A 203 1.78 -3.38 0.02
CA LEU A 203 0.76 -2.65 0.79
C LEU A 203 0.96 -1.13 0.76
N VAL A 204 2.11 -0.63 1.21
CA VAL A 204 2.41 0.80 1.33
C VAL A 204 2.66 1.42 -0.04
N TRP A 205 3.58 0.87 -0.84
CA TRP A 205 3.85 1.37 -2.20
C TRP A 205 2.58 1.42 -3.06
N ARG A 206 1.81 0.33 -3.11
CA ARG A 206 0.53 0.25 -3.83
C ARG A 206 -0.46 1.34 -3.39
N THR A 207 -0.62 1.52 -2.08
CA THR A 207 -1.57 2.50 -1.54
C THR A 207 -1.12 3.93 -1.84
N VAL A 208 0.14 4.27 -1.57
CA VAL A 208 0.68 5.62 -1.79
C VAL A 208 0.68 5.98 -3.27
N ALA A 209 1.01 5.04 -4.16
CA ALA A 209 0.95 5.27 -5.60
C ALA A 209 -0.47 5.57 -6.08
N MET A 210 -1.48 4.83 -5.58
CA MET A 210 -2.87 5.12 -5.90
C MET A 210 -3.35 6.46 -5.34
N LEU A 211 -2.89 6.87 -4.15
CA LEU A 211 -3.16 8.19 -3.58
C LEU A 211 -2.55 9.31 -4.44
N ALA A 212 -1.29 9.17 -4.83
CA ALA A 212 -0.60 10.13 -5.69
C ALA A 212 -1.29 10.24 -7.06
N ASN A 213 -1.68 9.11 -7.65
CA ASN A 213 -2.37 9.09 -8.93
C ASN A 213 -3.76 9.75 -8.86
N GLU A 214 -4.52 9.52 -7.79
CA GLU A 214 -5.82 10.17 -7.61
C GLU A 214 -5.68 11.68 -7.35
N ALA A 215 -4.63 12.09 -6.63
CA ALA A 215 -4.30 13.50 -6.44
C ALA A 215 -3.94 14.19 -7.77
N LEU A 216 -3.12 13.57 -8.60
CA LEU A 216 -2.78 14.08 -9.94
C LEU A 216 -4.00 14.15 -10.85
N ASP A 217 -4.90 13.17 -10.80
CA ASP A 217 -6.15 13.20 -11.56
C ASP A 217 -7.07 14.36 -11.10
N ALA A 218 -7.11 14.64 -9.79
CA ALA A 218 -7.83 15.79 -9.25
C ALA A 218 -7.23 17.13 -9.72
N VAL A 219 -5.90 17.27 -9.78
CA VAL A 219 -5.23 18.44 -10.38
C VAL A 219 -5.60 18.55 -11.87
N GLN A 220 -5.47 17.45 -12.61
CA GLN A 220 -5.72 17.44 -14.06
C GLN A 220 -7.15 17.85 -14.41
N LYS A 221 -8.13 17.52 -13.56
CA LYS A 221 -9.54 17.89 -13.74
C LYS A 221 -9.88 19.28 -13.17
N GLY A 222 -8.88 20.05 -12.71
CA GLY A 222 -9.06 21.41 -12.20
C GLY A 222 -9.84 21.48 -10.88
N VAL A 223 -9.77 20.44 -10.04
CA VAL A 223 -10.47 20.43 -8.75
C VAL A 223 -9.84 21.41 -7.77
N ALA A 224 -8.50 21.42 -7.71
CA ALA A 224 -7.70 22.31 -6.87
C ALA A 224 -6.24 22.31 -7.36
N SER A 225 -5.42 23.23 -6.84
CA SER A 225 -3.98 23.22 -7.09
C SER A 225 -3.31 22.02 -6.39
N GLY A 226 -2.11 21.64 -6.85
CA GLY A 226 -1.37 20.56 -6.20
C GLY A 226 -1.02 20.88 -4.73
N GLU A 227 -0.68 22.14 -4.45
CA GLU A 227 -0.37 22.62 -3.09
C GLU A 227 -1.61 22.57 -2.17
N ASP A 228 -2.77 22.96 -2.67
CA ASP A 228 -4.02 22.90 -1.92
C ASP A 228 -4.41 21.44 -1.62
N ILE A 229 -4.20 20.53 -2.58
CA ILE A 229 -4.45 19.11 -2.36
C ILE A 229 -3.52 18.56 -1.28
N ASP A 230 -2.23 18.83 -1.37
CA ASP A 230 -1.26 18.39 -0.37
C ASP A 230 -1.54 18.97 1.02
N THR A 231 -1.99 20.22 1.09
CA THR A 231 -2.39 20.87 2.34
C THR A 231 -3.67 20.26 2.90
N ALA A 232 -4.68 20.02 2.07
CA ALA A 232 -5.94 19.41 2.47
C ALA A 232 -5.74 17.99 3.03
N MET A 233 -4.85 17.18 2.42
CA MET A 233 -4.60 15.82 2.90
C MET A 233 -3.81 15.79 4.21
N ARG A 234 -2.85 16.71 4.39
CA ARG A 234 -2.11 16.84 5.66
C ARG A 234 -2.99 17.35 6.80
N LEU A 235 -3.83 18.36 6.56
CA LEU A 235 -4.64 18.96 7.63
C LEU A 235 -5.97 18.26 7.85
N GLY A 236 -6.57 17.70 6.80
CA GLY A 236 -7.90 17.10 6.86
C GLY A 236 -7.89 15.65 7.36
N VAL A 237 -6.88 14.86 7.01
CA VAL A 237 -6.77 13.44 7.38
C VAL A 237 -5.41 13.08 7.99
N ASN A 238 -4.59 14.07 8.33
CA ASN A 238 -3.31 13.89 9.01
C ASN A 238 -2.34 12.96 8.25
N TYR A 239 -2.34 13.01 6.92
CA TYR A 239 -1.31 12.29 6.17
C TYR A 239 0.07 12.85 6.51
N PRO A 240 1.10 11.98 6.65
CA PRO A 240 2.44 12.42 7.01
C PRO A 240 3.05 13.33 5.94
N ARG A 241 2.61 13.17 4.69
CA ARG A 241 2.98 13.99 3.55
C ARG A 241 1.79 14.17 2.60
N GLY A 242 1.74 15.30 1.92
CA GLY A 242 0.78 15.49 0.83
C GLY A 242 1.05 14.50 -0.31
N PRO A 243 0.03 13.89 -0.93
CA PRO A 243 0.20 12.80 -1.90
C PRO A 243 1.01 13.18 -3.14
N ILE A 244 0.97 14.45 -3.58
CA ILE A 244 1.75 14.89 -4.75
C ILE A 244 3.21 15.02 -4.37
N ALA A 245 3.52 15.75 -3.29
CA ALA A 245 4.88 15.80 -2.77
C ALA A 245 5.42 14.40 -2.44
N TRP A 246 4.56 13.48 -2.00
CA TRP A 246 4.98 12.10 -1.69
C TRP A 246 5.35 11.33 -2.96
N GLY A 247 4.51 11.39 -4.00
CA GLY A 247 4.84 10.81 -5.31
C GLY A 247 6.13 11.35 -5.91
N GLU A 248 6.39 12.66 -5.76
CA GLU A 248 7.62 13.30 -6.23
C GLU A 248 8.87 12.74 -5.52
N ALA A 249 8.82 12.55 -4.19
CA ALA A 249 9.96 11.97 -3.49
C ALA A 249 10.17 10.47 -3.74
N LEU A 250 9.12 9.76 -4.13
CA LEU A 250 9.24 8.37 -4.57
C LEU A 250 9.79 8.27 -6.01
N GLY A 251 9.67 9.33 -6.80
CA GLY A 251 10.00 9.38 -8.22
C GLY A 251 8.80 9.02 -9.10
N TRP A 252 8.42 9.92 -10.01
CA TRP A 252 7.26 9.74 -10.88
C TRP A 252 7.40 8.57 -11.84
N GLY A 253 8.62 8.31 -12.35
CA GLY A 253 8.91 7.14 -13.18
C GLY A 253 8.67 5.82 -12.45
N ARG A 254 8.96 5.78 -11.14
CA ARG A 254 8.75 4.59 -10.30
C ARG A 254 7.28 4.38 -9.99
N VAL A 255 6.55 5.45 -9.63
CA VAL A 255 5.10 5.41 -9.43
C VAL A 255 4.37 4.97 -10.70
N LEU A 256 4.77 5.51 -11.86
CA LEU A 256 4.21 5.12 -13.15
C LEU A 256 4.41 3.62 -13.42
N ARG A 257 5.65 3.13 -13.31
CA ARG A 257 5.98 1.71 -13.54
C ARG A 257 5.18 0.78 -12.63
N LEU A 258 5.07 1.13 -11.35
CA LEU A 258 4.27 0.36 -10.38
C LEU A 258 2.81 0.24 -10.83
N LEU A 259 2.17 1.36 -11.19
CA LEU A 259 0.77 1.35 -11.60
C LEU A 259 0.55 0.65 -12.95
N GLU A 260 1.51 0.73 -13.88
CA GLU A 260 1.46 -0.02 -15.14
C GLU A 260 1.56 -1.53 -14.90
N ASN A 261 2.46 -1.97 -14.01
CA ASN A 261 2.58 -3.38 -13.64
C ASN A 261 1.31 -3.88 -12.93
N LEU A 262 0.71 -3.09 -12.03
CA LEU A 262 -0.59 -3.42 -11.43
C LEU A 262 -1.71 -3.48 -12.46
N GLN A 263 -1.76 -2.52 -13.38
CA GLN A 263 -2.75 -2.49 -14.47
C GLN A 263 -2.61 -3.72 -15.37
N GLN A 264 -1.38 -4.12 -15.71
CA GLN A 264 -1.11 -5.30 -16.52
C GLN A 264 -1.49 -6.58 -15.78
N HIS A 265 -1.15 -6.70 -14.49
CA HIS A 265 -1.43 -7.88 -13.68
C HIS A 265 -2.94 -8.13 -13.54
N TYR A 266 -3.70 -7.09 -13.18
CA TYR A 266 -5.14 -7.22 -12.92
C TYR A 266 -6.00 -7.04 -14.17
N GLY A 267 -5.47 -6.44 -15.25
CA GLY A 267 -6.26 -6.09 -16.44
C GLY A 267 -7.36 -5.06 -16.13
N GLU A 268 -7.20 -4.28 -15.07
CA GLU A 268 -8.25 -3.39 -14.55
C GLU A 268 -7.96 -1.92 -14.85
N GLU A 269 -8.99 -1.21 -15.32
CA GLU A 269 -8.96 0.24 -15.47
C GLU A 269 -8.74 0.99 -14.14
N ARG A 270 -9.00 0.32 -13.00
CA ARG A 270 -8.74 0.84 -11.65
C ARG A 270 -7.31 1.36 -11.50
N TYR A 271 -6.32 0.60 -11.95
CA TYR A 271 -4.89 0.91 -11.78
C TYR A 271 -4.32 1.78 -12.90
N ARG A 272 -5.15 2.28 -13.84
CA ARG A 272 -4.67 3.10 -14.96
C ARG A 272 -3.87 4.31 -14.44
N PRO A 273 -2.65 4.58 -14.93
CA PRO A 273 -1.97 5.84 -14.67
C PRO A 273 -2.77 7.01 -15.24
N SER A 274 -2.94 8.10 -14.47
CA SER A 274 -3.51 9.35 -14.98
C SER A 274 -2.61 9.94 -16.06
N ALA A 275 -3.18 10.75 -16.96
CA ALA A 275 -2.39 11.37 -18.01
C ALA A 275 -1.35 12.36 -17.44
N LEU A 276 -1.68 13.06 -16.35
CA LEU A 276 -0.72 13.93 -15.68
C LEU A 276 0.44 13.16 -15.01
N LEU A 277 0.20 11.95 -14.49
CA LEU A 277 1.30 11.10 -13.99
C LEU A 277 2.27 10.71 -15.11
N ARG A 278 1.75 10.36 -16.29
CA ARG A 278 2.57 10.05 -17.47
C ARG A 278 3.41 11.26 -17.90
N GLU A 279 2.79 12.44 -17.92
CA GLU A 279 3.50 13.70 -18.24
C GLU A 279 4.62 13.98 -17.24
N LYS A 280 4.35 13.87 -15.93
CA LYS A 280 5.34 14.08 -14.87
C LYS A 280 6.52 13.13 -14.97
N ALA A 281 6.27 11.84 -15.21
CA ALA A 281 7.32 10.84 -15.41
C ALA A 281 8.18 11.14 -16.66
N LEU A 282 7.57 11.61 -17.75
CA LEU A 282 8.30 11.99 -18.96
C LEU A 282 9.20 13.21 -18.75
N LEU A 283 8.79 14.15 -17.90
CA LEU A 283 9.59 15.33 -17.56
C LEU A 283 10.76 14.95 -16.64
N GLU A 284 10.53 14.08 -15.65
CA GLU A 284 11.57 13.57 -14.74
C GLU A 284 12.73 12.92 -15.51
N LEU A 285 12.42 12.08 -16.50
CA LEU A 285 13.41 11.43 -17.37
C LEU A 285 14.29 12.41 -18.19
N ARG A 286 13.86 13.67 -18.36
CA ARG A 286 14.65 14.70 -19.07
C ARG A 286 15.59 15.47 -18.13
N HIS A 287 15.45 15.26 -16.83
CA HIS A 287 16.22 15.93 -15.78
C HIS A 287 17.22 14.99 -15.07
N GLU A 288 17.22 13.70 -15.41
CA GLU A 288 18.26 12.70 -15.08
C GLU A 288 19.36 12.65 -16.16
#